data_AF-L9Y501-F1
#
_entry.id   AF-L9Y501-F1
#
_cell.length_a   1.000
_cell.length_b   1.000
_cell.length_c   1.000
_cell.angle_alpha   90.00
_cell.angle_beta   90.00
_cell.angle_gamma   90.00
#
_symmetry.space_group_name_H-M   'P 1'
#
loop_
_entity.id
_entity.type
_entity.pdbx_description
1 polymer ?
#
loop_
_entity_poly.entity_id
_entity_poly.type
_entity_poly.pdbx_seq_one_letter_code
_entity_poly.pdbx_strand_id
1 'polypeptide(L)'
;MDDGNSGDGPASEDPIPITDPTIDLELVDGSPESRSPDGLGRQVDSEVQFDITNGGSDVTITGISISEAGDADYLEKTARGWDPDGDEVQITGGGSDGSLNRDGRLLVGPEAQRYDLDEQATIESSENATVELKRFYEERQWSSEHDMSGKTVTLVLYTDLDHPDYQGKTPVEVTFSLPA
;
A
#
# COMPACT_ATOMS: atom_id res chain seq x y z
N MET A 1 17.63 22.46 4.43
CA MET A 1 17.57 21.14 5.07
C MET A 1 16.40 20.51 4.37
N ASP A 2 16.75 19.76 3.33
CA ASP A 2 15.91 19.30 2.24
C ASP A 2 16.15 17.80 2.19
N ASP A 3 15.57 17.05 3.14
CA ASP A 3 16.02 15.69 3.41
C ASP A 3 14.85 14.86 3.97
N GLY A 4 14.16 14.07 3.13
CA GLY A 4 13.36 12.92 3.60
C GLY A 4 12.11 12.51 2.79
N ASN A 5 11.51 13.41 2.02
CA ASN A 5 10.15 13.17 1.48
C ASN A 5 10.06 12.98 -0.04
N SER A 6 11.19 12.89 -0.73
CA SER A 6 11.26 12.63 -2.16
C SER A 6 11.06 11.13 -2.40
N GLY A 7 9.93 10.73 -2.96
CA GLY A 7 9.75 9.44 -3.60
C GLY A 7 10.65 9.27 -4.82
N ASP A 8 10.58 8.09 -5.42
CA ASP A 8 11.48 7.66 -6.49
C ASP A 8 11.05 8.20 -7.86
N GLY A 9 9.81 8.67 -7.96
CA GLY A 9 9.28 9.30 -9.16
C GLY A 9 7.88 9.88 -8.97
N PRO A 10 7.33 10.51 -10.03
CA PRO A 10 5.93 10.94 -10.02
C PRO A 10 5.01 9.72 -9.92
N ALA A 11 3.82 9.91 -9.31
CA ALA A 11 2.75 8.93 -9.44
C ALA A 11 2.25 8.83 -10.88
N SER A 12 1.62 7.71 -11.23
CA SER A 12 0.91 7.54 -12.49
C SER A 12 -0.27 8.49 -12.58
N GLU A 13 -0.42 9.19 -13.71
CA GLU A 13 -1.58 10.05 -13.98
C GLU A 13 -2.81 9.23 -14.42
N ASP A 14 -2.60 8.04 -14.98
CA ASP A 14 -3.66 7.18 -15.54
C ASP A 14 -3.46 5.70 -15.10
N PRO A 15 -3.63 5.36 -13.82
CA PRO A 15 -3.59 3.96 -13.39
C PRO A 15 -4.81 3.17 -13.91
N ILE A 16 -4.63 1.88 -14.19
CA ILE A 16 -5.70 0.99 -14.64
C ILE A 16 -6.41 0.44 -13.39
N PRO A 17 -7.74 0.54 -13.26
CA PRO A 17 -8.45 -0.04 -12.12
C PRO A 17 -8.23 -1.55 -12.04
N ILE A 18 -8.06 -2.10 -10.83
CA ILE A 18 -7.95 -3.55 -10.58
C ILE A 18 -9.18 -4.35 -11.08
N THR A 19 -10.29 -3.67 -11.36
CA THR A 19 -11.51 -4.28 -11.93
C THR A 19 -11.52 -4.32 -13.47
N ASP A 20 -10.51 -3.77 -14.13
CA ASP A 20 -10.37 -3.84 -15.58
C ASP A 20 -10.09 -5.30 -16.00
N PRO A 21 -10.81 -5.84 -17.01
CA PRO A 21 -10.71 -7.24 -17.40
C PRO A 21 -9.35 -7.64 -18.01
N THR A 22 -8.45 -6.70 -18.24
CA THR A 22 -7.08 -6.96 -18.71
C THR A 22 -6.07 -7.12 -17.56
N ILE A 23 -6.52 -6.92 -16.33
CA ILE A 23 -5.73 -7.09 -15.12
C ILE A 23 -6.11 -8.42 -14.48
N ASP A 24 -5.12 -9.28 -14.28
CA ASP A 24 -5.29 -10.60 -13.68
C ASP A 24 -5.27 -10.58 -12.13
N LEU A 25 -5.08 -9.41 -11.53
CA LEU A 25 -5.17 -9.20 -10.10
C LEU A 25 -6.60 -8.88 -9.68
N GLU A 26 -7.06 -9.46 -8.59
CA GLU A 26 -8.36 -9.16 -7.99
C GLU A 26 -8.23 -8.89 -6.49
N LEU A 27 -8.99 -7.93 -5.97
CA LEU A 27 -9.13 -7.74 -4.53
C LEU A 27 -9.96 -8.88 -3.95
N VAL A 28 -9.48 -9.52 -2.88
CA VAL A 28 -10.24 -10.58 -2.21
C VAL A 28 -11.37 -9.95 -1.40
N ASP A 29 -12.61 -10.30 -1.74
CA ASP A 29 -13.81 -9.80 -1.09
C ASP A 29 -13.78 -9.97 0.44
N GLY A 30 -13.99 -8.86 1.15
CA GLY A 30 -14.06 -8.85 2.62
C GLY A 30 -12.72 -8.99 3.35
N SER A 31 -11.60 -9.01 2.62
CA SER A 31 -10.25 -8.98 3.20
C SER A 31 -9.82 -7.62 3.76
N PRO A 32 -10.28 -6.44 3.27
CA PRO A 32 -9.84 -5.18 3.83
C PRO A 32 -10.22 -5.01 5.29
N GLU A 33 -9.24 -4.74 6.14
CA GLU A 33 -9.43 -4.48 7.56
C GLU A 33 -8.52 -3.36 8.05
N SER A 34 -9.00 -2.61 9.04
CA SER A 34 -8.20 -1.69 9.85
C SER A 34 -7.89 -2.36 11.18
N ARG A 35 -6.72 -2.05 11.75
CA ARG A 35 -6.35 -2.57 13.07
C ARG A 35 -5.55 -1.58 13.89
N SER A 36 -5.73 -1.69 15.19
CA SER A 36 -4.94 -0.97 16.17
C SER A 36 -3.49 -1.46 16.13
N PRO A 37 -2.50 -0.56 16.02
CA PRO A 37 -1.11 -0.91 16.30
C PRO A 37 -1.03 -1.38 17.76
N ASP A 38 -0.41 -2.52 18.03
CA ASP A 38 -0.22 -3.14 19.37
C ASP A 38 -1.49 -3.21 20.25
N GLY A 39 -2.11 -4.40 20.32
CA GLY A 39 -3.38 -4.74 20.99
C GLY A 39 -3.50 -4.52 22.52
N LEU A 40 -3.04 -3.38 23.05
CA LEU A 40 -3.08 -2.97 24.45
C LEU A 40 -4.22 -1.96 24.76
N GLY A 41 -5.19 -1.81 23.87
CA GLY A 41 -6.55 -1.33 24.22
C GLY A 41 -6.77 0.19 24.28
N ARG A 42 -5.85 1.00 23.75
CA ARG A 42 -6.06 2.45 23.51
C ARG A 42 -5.34 2.95 22.25
N GLN A 43 -5.41 2.19 21.16
CA GLN A 43 -4.73 2.58 19.92
C GLN A 43 -5.78 2.79 18.84
N VAL A 44 -5.50 3.77 17.99
CA VAL A 44 -6.38 4.17 16.90
C VAL A 44 -6.18 3.13 15.80
N ASP A 45 -7.27 2.64 15.17
CA ASP A 45 -7.18 1.66 14.09
C ASP A 45 -6.55 2.33 12.87
N SER A 46 -5.22 2.33 12.82
CA SER A 46 -4.42 3.14 11.90
C SER A 46 -3.55 2.30 10.99
N GLU A 47 -3.49 0.98 11.16
CA GLU A 47 -2.91 0.06 10.18
C GLU A 47 -4.01 -0.49 9.28
N VAL A 48 -3.68 -0.73 8.01
CA VAL A 48 -4.61 -1.28 7.02
C VAL A 48 -4.01 -2.53 6.41
N GLN A 49 -4.82 -3.56 6.22
CA GLN A 49 -4.46 -4.79 5.52
C GLN A 49 -5.54 -5.13 4.51
N PHE A 50 -5.16 -5.72 3.38
CA PHE A 50 -6.07 -6.32 2.41
C PHE A 50 -5.36 -7.41 1.61
N ASP A 51 -6.13 -8.32 1.04
CA ASP A 51 -5.59 -9.42 0.22
C ASP A 51 -5.90 -9.21 -1.25
N ILE A 52 -4.93 -9.60 -2.09
CA ILE A 52 -5.03 -9.65 -3.54
C ILE A 52 -4.76 -11.07 -4.03
N THR A 53 -5.50 -11.52 -5.03
CA THR A 53 -5.33 -12.81 -5.69
C THR A 53 -4.89 -12.62 -7.13
N ASN A 54 -4.04 -13.50 -7.64
CA ASN A 54 -3.60 -13.49 -9.03
C ASN A 54 -4.25 -14.65 -9.80
N GLY A 55 -5.17 -14.32 -10.71
CA GLY A 55 -5.84 -15.30 -11.57
C GLY A 55 -5.09 -15.67 -12.87
N GLY A 56 -3.99 -14.98 -13.17
CA GLY A 56 -3.29 -15.05 -14.45
C GLY A 56 -1.83 -15.49 -14.35
N SER A 57 -0.95 -14.88 -15.13
CA SER A 57 0.50 -15.09 -15.06
C SER A 57 1.10 -14.42 -13.83
N ASP A 58 2.29 -14.86 -13.39
CA ASP A 58 3.01 -14.26 -12.27
C ASP A 58 3.11 -12.73 -12.40
N VAL A 59 2.86 -12.03 -11.29
CA VAL A 59 2.87 -10.56 -11.23
C VAL A 59 3.89 -10.09 -10.20
N THR A 60 4.83 -9.25 -10.61
CA THR A 60 5.80 -8.64 -9.68
C THR A 60 5.36 -7.23 -9.31
N ILE A 61 5.22 -6.94 -8.02
CA ILE A 61 4.97 -5.60 -7.49
C ILE A 61 6.31 -4.92 -7.21
N THR A 62 6.50 -3.76 -7.81
CA THR A 62 7.77 -3.01 -7.80
C THR A 62 7.70 -1.71 -6.99
N GLY A 63 6.51 -1.25 -6.64
CA GLY A 63 6.32 0.01 -5.94
C GLY A 63 4.86 0.31 -5.62
N ILE A 64 4.65 1.40 -4.90
CA ILE A 64 3.34 1.86 -4.43
C ILE A 64 3.24 3.38 -4.45
N SER A 65 2.01 3.89 -4.61
CA SER A 65 1.64 5.26 -4.22
C SER A 65 0.24 5.23 -3.61
N ILE A 66 -0.05 6.10 -2.64
CA ILE A 66 -1.35 6.16 -1.96
C ILE A 66 -2.04 7.48 -2.35
N SER A 67 -3.06 7.41 -3.20
CA SER A 67 -3.73 8.60 -3.72
C SER A 67 -4.82 9.13 -2.79
N GLU A 68 -5.43 8.26 -1.97
CA GLU A 68 -6.45 8.63 -0.99
C GLU A 68 -6.45 7.66 0.20
N ALA A 69 -6.57 8.17 1.43
CA ALA A 69 -6.76 7.37 2.64
C ALA A 69 -7.49 8.18 3.72
N GLY A 70 -8.75 8.53 3.47
CA GLY A 70 -9.51 9.41 4.36
C GLY A 70 -8.91 10.81 4.49
N ASP A 71 -8.70 11.28 5.72
CA ASP A 71 -8.03 12.57 5.99
C ASP A 71 -6.57 12.38 6.43
N ALA A 72 -5.98 11.21 6.18
CA ALA A 72 -4.57 10.97 6.46
C ALA A 72 -3.68 11.70 5.45
N ASP A 73 -2.58 12.28 5.94
CA ASP A 73 -1.61 13.01 5.13
C ASP A 73 -0.41 12.13 4.76
N TYR A 74 -0.09 11.13 5.59
CA TYR A 74 1.05 10.25 5.35
C TYR A 74 0.97 8.93 6.12
N LEU A 75 1.78 7.98 5.68
CA LEU A 75 2.11 6.70 6.30
C LEU A 75 3.52 6.79 6.91
N GLU A 76 3.76 6.24 8.10
CA GLU A 76 5.08 6.25 8.74
C GLU A 76 5.25 5.04 9.65
N LYS A 77 6.39 4.32 9.57
CA LYS A 77 6.71 3.29 10.55
C LYS A 77 6.94 3.97 11.89
N THR A 78 6.45 3.41 12.98
CA THR A 78 6.47 4.08 14.28
C THR A 78 7.89 4.49 14.71
N ALA A 79 8.20 5.78 14.69
CA ALA A 79 9.48 6.32 15.16
C ALA A 79 9.70 6.18 16.69
N ARG A 80 8.75 5.60 17.44
CA ARG A 80 8.79 5.50 18.91
C ARG A 80 9.11 4.09 19.42
N GLY A 81 10.31 3.63 19.09
CA GLY A 81 11.20 2.97 20.05
C GLY A 81 10.90 1.53 20.50
N TRP A 82 10.03 0.77 19.82
CA TRP A 82 9.81 -0.65 20.13
C TRP A 82 9.81 -1.60 18.93
N ASP A 83 9.68 -1.08 17.70
CA ASP A 83 9.88 -1.86 16.48
C ASP A 83 10.70 -1.02 15.47
N PRO A 84 12.04 -0.97 15.64
CA PRO A 84 12.92 -0.25 14.72
C PRO A 84 13.03 -0.94 13.35
N ASP A 85 12.47 -2.14 13.19
CA ASP A 85 12.66 -3.02 12.03
C ASP A 85 11.36 -3.19 11.20
N GLY A 86 10.29 -2.46 11.53
CA GLY A 86 9.02 -2.52 10.79
C GLY A 86 9.06 -1.74 9.48
N ASP A 87 8.58 -2.34 8.40
CA ASP A 87 8.45 -1.69 7.09
C ASP A 87 7.13 -0.92 6.98
N GLU A 88 7.09 0.25 6.35
CA GLU A 88 5.86 1.00 6.11
C GLU A 88 4.86 0.24 5.25
N VAL A 89 5.37 -0.52 4.30
CA VAL A 89 4.57 -1.40 3.44
C VAL A 89 5.18 -2.79 3.44
N GLN A 90 4.33 -3.80 3.61
CA GLN A 90 4.71 -5.20 3.49
C GLN A 90 3.73 -5.89 2.55
N ILE A 91 4.25 -6.74 1.67
CA ILE A 91 3.46 -7.60 0.80
C ILE A 91 3.95 -9.02 1.06
N THR A 92 3.10 -9.86 1.64
CA THR A 92 3.48 -11.20 2.10
C THR A 92 2.64 -12.28 1.46
N GLY A 93 3.24 -13.46 1.24
CA GLY A 93 2.62 -14.53 0.48
C GLY A 93 2.83 -14.36 -1.02
N GLY A 94 2.10 -15.13 -1.83
CA GLY A 94 2.17 -15.00 -3.29
C GLY A 94 3.40 -15.61 -3.96
N GLY A 95 4.51 -15.87 -3.26
CA GLY A 95 5.69 -16.54 -3.84
C GLY A 95 7.00 -15.91 -3.36
N SER A 96 7.13 -14.59 -3.54
CA SER A 96 8.16 -13.80 -2.86
C SER A 96 7.55 -12.60 -2.14
N ASP A 97 7.97 -12.40 -0.91
CA ASP A 97 7.57 -11.24 -0.11
C ASP A 97 8.27 -9.98 -0.64
N GLY A 98 7.66 -8.82 -0.39
CA GLY A 98 8.24 -7.52 -0.68
C GLY A 98 7.97 -6.52 0.43
N SER A 99 8.80 -5.49 0.49
CA SER A 99 8.74 -4.49 1.55
C SER A 99 9.25 -3.13 1.08
N LEU A 100 8.80 -2.09 1.77
CA LEU A 100 9.32 -0.74 1.67
C LEU A 100 9.61 -0.21 3.06
N ASN A 101 10.89 0.06 3.31
CA ASN A 101 11.44 0.53 4.56
C ASN A 101 12.05 1.93 4.35
N ARG A 102 11.23 2.95 4.55
CA ARG A 102 11.61 4.33 4.28
C ARG A 102 12.18 4.97 5.55
N ASP A 103 13.31 5.67 5.40
CA ASP A 103 13.77 6.62 6.42
C ASP A 103 12.97 7.93 6.30
N GLY A 104 11.66 7.88 6.60
CA GLY A 104 10.76 9.02 6.49
C GLY A 104 9.30 8.64 6.33
N ARG A 105 8.50 9.57 5.81
CA ARG A 105 7.06 9.40 5.60
C ARG A 105 6.76 9.07 4.15
N LEU A 106 5.74 8.26 3.90
CA LEU A 106 5.16 8.09 2.56
C LEU A 106 3.93 9.00 2.49
N LEU A 107 3.92 9.90 1.53
CA LEU A 107 2.81 10.83 1.37
C LEU A 107 1.54 10.10 0.93
N VAL A 108 0.42 10.60 1.43
CA VAL A 108 -0.93 10.24 0.98
C VAL A 108 -1.52 11.46 0.28
N GLY A 109 -2.23 11.22 -0.82
CA GLY A 109 -2.99 12.25 -1.52
C GLY A 109 -2.69 12.30 -3.02
N PRO A 110 -3.36 13.21 -3.75
CA PRO A 110 -3.25 13.30 -5.22
C PRO A 110 -1.84 13.70 -5.70
N GLU A 111 -1.01 14.27 -4.83
CA GLU A 111 0.39 14.61 -5.13
C GLU A 111 1.39 13.60 -4.53
N ALA A 112 0.89 12.48 -3.96
CA ALA A 112 1.73 11.43 -3.43
C ALA A 112 2.62 10.85 -4.54
N GLN A 113 3.88 10.63 -4.21
CA GLN A 113 4.87 10.17 -5.17
C GLN A 113 4.82 8.64 -5.29
N ARG A 114 5.42 8.12 -6.36
CA ARG A 114 5.73 6.70 -6.43
C ARG A 114 6.91 6.40 -5.49
N TYR A 115 6.77 5.32 -4.74
CA TYR A 115 7.83 4.73 -3.93
C TYR A 115 8.13 3.33 -4.45
N ASP A 116 9.37 3.08 -4.87
CA ASP A 116 9.82 1.74 -5.25
C ASP A 116 9.99 0.89 -3.98
N LEU A 117 9.60 -0.39 -4.04
CA LEU A 117 9.86 -1.32 -2.94
C LEU A 117 11.37 -1.60 -2.85
N ASP A 118 11.89 -1.75 -1.63
CA ASP A 118 13.27 -2.19 -1.39
C ASP A 118 13.44 -3.65 -1.81
N GLU A 119 12.42 -4.47 -1.50
CA GLU A 119 12.29 -5.86 -1.92
C GLU A 119 11.00 -6.02 -2.72
N GLN A 120 11.10 -6.54 -3.95
CA GLN A 120 9.95 -6.71 -4.84
C GLN A 120 9.16 -7.97 -4.47
N ALA A 121 7.84 -7.84 -4.38
CA ALA A 121 6.96 -8.97 -4.17
C ALA A 121 6.58 -9.61 -5.50
N THR A 122 6.48 -10.94 -5.56
CA THR A 122 5.93 -11.65 -6.71
C THR A 122 4.77 -12.51 -6.26
N ILE A 123 3.63 -12.32 -6.93
CA ILE A 123 2.40 -13.09 -6.75
C ILE A 123 2.31 -14.06 -7.93
N GLU A 124 2.68 -15.31 -7.68
CA GLU A 124 2.58 -16.43 -8.62
C GLU A 124 1.13 -16.66 -9.05
N SER A 125 0.97 -17.29 -10.20
CA SER A 125 -0.32 -17.70 -10.72
C SER A 125 -1.13 -18.51 -9.69
N SER A 126 -2.39 -18.13 -9.49
CA SER A 126 -3.35 -18.75 -8.57
C SER A 126 -3.01 -18.64 -7.08
N GLU A 127 -2.07 -17.77 -6.70
CA GLU A 127 -1.73 -17.51 -5.31
C GLU A 127 -2.34 -16.20 -4.80
N ASN A 128 -2.36 -16.06 -3.46
CA ASN A 128 -2.79 -14.86 -2.78
C ASN A 128 -1.61 -14.18 -2.09
N ALA A 129 -1.63 -12.85 -2.09
CA ALA A 129 -0.74 -12.04 -1.27
C ALA A 129 -1.53 -11.07 -0.41
N THR A 130 -1.00 -10.79 0.77
CA THR A 130 -1.52 -9.83 1.73
C THR A 130 -0.68 -8.57 1.67
N VAL A 131 -1.32 -7.42 1.46
CA VAL A 131 -0.70 -6.10 1.50
C VAL A 131 -1.03 -5.43 2.84
N GLU A 132 0.00 -5.01 3.56
CA GLU A 132 -0.11 -4.27 4.82
C GLU A 132 0.47 -2.86 4.67
N LEU A 133 -0.28 -1.85 5.13
CA LEU A 133 0.12 -0.45 5.20
C LEU A 133 0.18 -0.03 6.68
N LYS A 134 1.34 0.39 7.16
CA LYS A 134 1.54 0.68 8.60
C LYS A 134 1.24 2.13 8.97
N ARG A 135 0.33 2.32 9.92
CA ARG A 135 0.07 3.56 10.68
C ARG A 135 -0.08 4.82 9.83
N PHE A 136 -1.32 5.16 9.52
CA PHE A 136 -1.71 6.43 8.94
C PHE A 136 -1.70 7.56 9.97
N TYR A 137 -1.27 8.75 9.55
CA TYR A 137 -1.22 9.96 10.38
C TYR A 137 -1.82 11.16 9.67
N GLU A 138 -2.30 12.10 10.47
CA GLU A 138 -2.72 13.43 10.03
C GLU A 138 -1.73 14.51 10.53
N GLU A 139 -1.27 15.37 9.63
CA GLU A 139 -0.39 16.50 9.88
C GLU A 139 -1.20 17.78 10.15
N ARG A 140 -1.42 18.07 11.43
CA ARG A 140 -1.98 19.36 11.89
C ARG A 140 -0.92 20.18 12.64
N GLN A 141 -1.27 20.74 13.80
CA GLN A 141 -0.29 21.38 14.70
C GLN A 141 0.66 20.37 15.36
N TRP A 142 0.26 19.10 15.42
CA TRP A 142 1.01 17.97 15.95
C TRP A 142 0.61 16.73 15.13
N SER A 143 1.55 15.84 14.82
CA SER A 143 1.26 14.55 14.20
C SER A 143 0.43 13.67 15.14
N SER A 144 -0.67 13.11 14.65
CA SER A 144 -1.52 12.16 15.37
C SER A 144 -1.93 11.00 14.46
N GLU A 145 -2.00 9.78 15.02
CA GLU A 145 -2.53 8.61 14.30
C GLU A 145 -3.96 8.89 13.81
N HIS A 146 -4.22 8.54 12.55
CA HIS A 146 -5.52 8.70 11.90
C HIS A 146 -6.32 7.39 11.99
N ASP A 147 -7.59 7.51 12.36
CA ASP A 147 -8.52 6.38 12.43
C ASP A 147 -9.00 6.01 11.02
N MET A 148 -8.62 4.82 10.57
CA MET A 148 -8.94 4.26 9.25
C MET A 148 -10.25 3.48 9.24
N SER A 149 -10.87 3.21 10.40
CA SER A 149 -12.14 2.48 10.46
C SER A 149 -13.24 3.24 9.71
N GLY A 150 -13.93 2.55 8.82
CA GLY A 150 -14.98 3.10 7.94
C GLY A 150 -14.47 4.01 6.82
N LYS A 151 -13.15 4.10 6.59
CA LYS A 151 -12.55 4.95 5.54
C LYS A 151 -12.39 4.21 4.22
N THR A 152 -12.26 4.99 3.15
CA THR A 152 -11.87 4.50 1.81
C THR A 152 -10.38 4.71 1.62
N VAL A 153 -9.72 3.72 1.02
CA VAL A 153 -8.30 3.78 0.62
C VAL A 153 -8.22 3.53 -0.88
N THR A 154 -7.47 4.37 -1.56
CA THR A 154 -7.09 4.23 -2.97
C THR A 154 -5.56 4.21 -3.04
N LEU A 155 -5.03 3.11 -3.57
CA LEU A 155 -3.60 2.96 -3.80
C LEU A 155 -3.32 2.54 -5.24
N VAL A 156 -2.11 2.80 -5.70
CA VAL A 156 -1.62 2.34 -7.01
C VAL A 156 -0.45 1.41 -6.77
N LEU A 157 -0.58 0.16 -7.22
CA LEU A 157 0.49 -0.82 -7.26
C LEU A 157 1.20 -0.72 -8.61
N TYR A 158 2.52 -0.54 -8.60
CA TYR A 158 3.32 -0.55 -9.82
C TYR A 158 3.75 -1.98 -10.11
N THR A 159 3.04 -2.66 -10.99
CA THR A 159 3.28 -4.07 -11.32
C THR A 159 4.14 -4.19 -12.56
N ASP A 160 4.88 -5.29 -12.70
CA ASP A 160 5.42 -5.77 -13.97
C ASP A 160 4.54 -6.95 -14.40
N LEU A 161 3.77 -6.75 -15.49
CA LEU A 161 2.83 -7.74 -16.02
C LEU A 161 3.42 -8.37 -17.28
N ASP A 162 3.38 -9.70 -17.35
CA ASP A 162 3.62 -10.44 -18.59
C ASP A 162 2.30 -10.75 -19.31
N HIS A 163 1.56 -9.69 -19.68
CA HIS A 163 0.27 -9.82 -20.38
C HIS A 163 0.42 -9.47 -21.88
N PRO A 164 -0.25 -10.18 -22.81
CA PRO A 164 -0.16 -9.90 -24.25
C PRO A 164 -0.62 -8.49 -24.65
N ASP A 165 -1.55 -7.90 -23.90
CA ASP A 165 -2.07 -6.55 -24.17
C ASP A 165 -1.28 -5.43 -23.44
N TYR A 166 -0.54 -5.78 -22.39
CA TYR A 166 0.28 -4.86 -21.60
C TYR A 166 1.57 -5.56 -21.20
N GLN A 167 2.66 -5.24 -21.88
CA GLN A 167 4.00 -5.72 -21.53
C GLN A 167 4.75 -4.64 -20.77
N GLY A 168 5.17 -4.96 -19.54
CA GLY A 168 6.03 -4.11 -18.72
C GLY A 168 5.30 -3.45 -17.53
N LYS A 169 5.91 -2.37 -17.03
CA LYS A 169 5.46 -1.68 -15.82
C LYS A 169 4.05 -1.08 -16.00
N THR A 170 3.07 -1.66 -15.31
CA THR A 170 1.66 -1.28 -15.35
C THR A 170 1.21 -0.77 -13.98
N PRO A 171 0.78 0.49 -13.84
CA PRO A 171 0.19 0.98 -12.60
C PRO A 171 -1.25 0.49 -12.46
N VAL A 172 -1.55 -0.26 -11.40
CA VAL A 172 -2.86 -0.81 -11.09
C VAL A 172 -3.46 -0.11 -9.88
N GLU A 173 -4.61 0.52 -10.04
CA GLU A 173 -5.35 1.19 -8.96
C GLU A 173 -6.23 0.20 -8.20
N VAL A 174 -6.07 0.15 -6.88
CA VAL A 174 -6.90 -0.63 -5.96
C VAL A 174 -7.64 0.34 -5.06
N THR A 175 -8.98 0.31 -5.13
CA THR A 175 -9.86 1.10 -4.26
C THR A 175 -10.71 0.17 -3.40
N PHE A 176 -10.71 0.37 -2.09
CA PHE A 176 -11.56 -0.40 -1.17
C PHE A 176 -12.03 0.44 0.02
N SER A 177 -13.07 -0.06 0.70
CA SER A 177 -13.61 0.53 1.93
C SER A 177 -13.35 -0.39 3.12
N LEU A 178 -12.95 0.20 4.23
CA LEU A 178 -12.68 -0.49 5.47
C LEU A 178 -13.97 -0.65 6.29
N PRO A 179 -14.14 -1.76 7.03
CA PRO A 179 -15.20 -1.90 8.01
C PRO A 179 -15.16 -0.79 9.07
N ALA A 180 -16.32 -0.48 9.65
CA ALA A 180 -16.47 0.52 10.72
C ALA A 180 -16.52 -0.10 12.12
#